data_AF-A0A834M7G3-F1
#
_entry.id   AF-A0A834M7G3-F1
#
_cell.length_a   1.000
_cell.length_b   1.000
_cell.length_c   1.000
_cell.angle_alpha   90.00
_cell.angle_beta   90.00
_cell.angle_gamma   90.00
#
_symmetry.space_group_name_H-M   'P 1'
#
loop_
_entity.id
_entity.type
_entity.pdbx_description
1 polymer ?
#
loop_
_entity_poly.entity_id
_entity_poly.type
_entity_poly.pdbx_seq_one_letter_code
_entity_poly.pdbx_strand_id
1 'polypeptide(L)'
;MSEEENAYVRNIVKEILRECFPKKIKVNKNFLIYLTKVLLINPNWGINDDFFNQRQNVQVFVKYVIDELLVNPYHPTMVTLKIQFYFSCNLEHMGYAIEMNHYDLRKKLSKLKEDIFIINTIQDKEEMDKLLKKIVYYITLISGLGDPTNNKVI
;
A
#
# COMPACT_ATOMS: atom_id res chain seq x y z
N MET A 1 -4.02 17.10 6.77
CA MET A 1 -3.72 18.22 5.86
C MET A 1 -4.92 19.14 5.82
N SER A 2 -4.72 20.43 6.03
CA SER A 2 -5.79 21.44 5.97
C SER A 2 -6.29 21.64 4.54
N GLU A 3 -7.46 22.26 4.35
CA GLU A 3 -7.98 22.58 3.01
C GLU A 3 -7.06 23.54 2.24
N GLU A 4 -6.37 24.42 2.96
CA GLU A 4 -5.42 25.39 2.42
C GLU A 4 -4.16 24.72 1.88
N GLU A 5 -3.57 23.77 2.61
CA GLU A 5 -2.42 22.97 2.15
C GLU A 5 -2.74 22.23 0.83
N ASN A 6 -3.97 21.73 0.69
CA ASN A 6 -4.41 21.10 -0.55
C ASN A 6 -4.52 22.11 -1.72
N ALA A 7 -4.86 23.37 -1.45
CA ALA A 7 -4.87 24.43 -2.46
C ALA A 7 -3.45 24.80 -2.91
N TYR A 8 -2.49 24.93 -1.97
CA TYR A 8 -1.09 25.22 -2.28
C TYR A 8 -0.44 24.11 -3.13
N VAL A 9 -0.64 22.85 -2.75
CA VAL A 9 -0.14 21.70 -3.54
C VAL A 9 -0.68 21.74 -4.96
N ARG A 10 -1.97 22.04 -5.15
CA ARG A 10 -2.57 22.16 -6.50
C ARG A 10 -1.94 23.27 -7.32
N ASN A 11 -1.61 24.41 -6.70
CA ASN A 11 -1.01 25.54 -7.39
C ASN A 11 0.44 25.22 -7.82
N ILE A 12 1.25 24.67 -6.93
CA ILE A 12 2.62 24.25 -7.24
C ILE A 12 2.64 23.19 -8.34
N VAL A 13 1.77 22.18 -8.26
CA VAL A 13 1.66 21.14 -9.29
C VAL A 13 1.34 21.75 -10.66
N LYS A 14 0.47 22.76 -10.74
CA LYS A 14 0.18 23.46 -12.00
C LYS A 14 1.41 24.20 -12.53
N GLU A 15 2.18 24.84 -11.66
CA GLU A 15 3.41 25.55 -12.04
C GLU A 15 4.48 24.58 -12.56
N ILE A 16 4.70 23.47 -11.87
CA ILE A 16 5.62 22.43 -12.32
C ILE A 16 5.20 21.88 -13.69
N LEU A 17 3.91 21.59 -13.89
CA LEU A 17 3.41 21.11 -15.19
C LEU A 17 3.62 22.13 -16.31
N ARG A 18 3.41 23.42 -16.02
CA ARG A 18 3.63 24.51 -16.98
C ARG A 18 5.09 24.59 -17.41
N GLU A 19 6.03 24.42 -16.47
CA GLU A 19 7.48 24.44 -16.74
C GLU A 19 8.00 23.13 -17.36
N CYS A 20 7.31 21.99 -17.14
CA CYS A 20 7.63 20.72 -17.81
C CYS A 20 7.27 20.73 -19.30
N PHE A 21 6.22 21.46 -19.70
CA PHE A 21 5.73 21.53 -21.08
C PHE A 21 6.81 21.99 -22.09
N PRO A 22 7.48 23.16 -21.92
CA PRO A 22 8.52 23.59 -22.85
C PRO A 22 9.74 22.66 -22.86
N LYS A 23 10.02 21.96 -21.75
CA LYS A 23 11.12 20.98 -21.62
C LYS A 23 10.78 19.59 -22.17
N LYS A 24 9.56 19.38 -22.70
CA LYS A 24 9.06 18.09 -23.21
C LYS A 24 9.10 16.94 -22.18
N ILE A 25 9.07 17.26 -20.89
CA ILE A 25 9.05 16.27 -19.81
C ILE A 25 7.61 15.79 -19.63
N LYS A 26 7.36 14.49 -19.83
CA LYS A 26 6.05 13.87 -19.62
C LYS A 26 5.97 13.30 -18.21
N VAL A 27 5.05 13.82 -17.39
CA VAL A 27 4.83 13.36 -16.01
C VAL A 27 3.36 13.11 -15.74
N ASN A 28 3.07 12.04 -15.00
CA ASN A 28 1.73 11.77 -14.50
C ASN A 28 1.34 12.79 -13.42
N LYS A 29 0.20 13.47 -13.57
CA LYS A 29 -0.27 14.49 -12.63
C LYS A 29 -0.48 13.96 -11.21
N ASN A 30 -1.02 12.76 -11.05
CA ASN A 30 -1.26 12.14 -9.75
C ASN A 30 0.08 11.81 -9.06
N PHE A 31 1.06 11.32 -9.83
CA PHE A 31 2.41 11.14 -9.34
C PHE A 31 3.04 12.46 -8.91
N LEU A 32 2.83 13.55 -9.64
CA LEU A 32 3.35 14.88 -9.29
C LEU A 32 2.74 15.42 -7.99
N ILE A 33 1.44 15.19 -7.78
CA ILE A 33 0.75 15.51 -6.52
C ILE A 33 1.38 14.73 -5.37
N TYR A 34 1.55 13.41 -5.55
CA TYR A 34 2.22 12.55 -4.57
C TYR A 34 3.64 13.04 -4.25
N LEU A 35 4.45 13.27 -5.29
CA LEU A 35 5.83 13.74 -5.18
C LEU A 35 5.91 15.07 -4.42
N THR A 36 5.04 16.01 -4.76
CA THR A 36 4.96 17.31 -4.09
C THR A 36 4.67 17.12 -2.61
N LYS A 37 3.66 16.32 -2.25
CA LYS A 37 3.33 16.04 -0.84
C LYS A 37 4.50 15.41 -0.08
N VAL A 38 5.21 14.45 -0.67
CA VAL A 38 6.37 13.80 -0.05
C VAL A 38 7.50 14.80 0.18
N LEU A 39 7.80 15.64 -0.81
CA LEU A 39 8.85 16.65 -0.70
C LEU A 39 8.50 17.74 0.33
N LEU A 40 7.22 18.08 0.48
CA LEU A 40 6.80 19.05 1.48
C LEU A 40 6.99 18.55 2.93
N ILE A 41 7.11 17.24 3.14
CA ILE A 41 7.41 16.65 4.45
C ILE A 41 8.91 16.68 4.74
N ASN A 42 9.76 16.86 3.71
CA ASN A 42 11.21 16.82 3.90
C ASN A 42 11.68 18.08 4.68
N PRO A 43 12.27 17.90 5.88
CA PRO A 43 12.66 19.01 6.75
C PRO A 43 13.72 19.92 6.12
N ASN A 44 14.46 19.44 5.13
CA ASN A 44 15.48 20.22 4.42
C ASN A 44 14.89 21.41 3.65
N TRP A 45 13.59 21.40 3.34
CA TRP A 45 12.92 22.53 2.72
C TRP A 45 12.57 23.65 3.69
N GLY A 46 12.67 23.42 5.00
CA GLY A 46 12.39 24.44 6.01
C GLY A 46 10.96 24.98 5.92
N ILE A 47 10.00 24.12 5.63
CA ILE A 47 8.63 24.54 5.33
C ILE A 47 7.98 25.13 6.57
N ASN A 48 7.69 26.42 6.50
CA ASN A 48 6.98 27.22 7.47
C ASN A 48 5.75 27.86 6.81
N ASP A 49 4.88 28.50 7.60
CA ASP A 49 3.65 29.13 7.10
C ASP A 49 3.92 30.19 6.01
N ASP A 50 5.11 30.79 6.01
CA ASP A 50 5.55 31.78 5.02
C ASP A 50 6.14 31.17 3.73
N PHE A 51 6.47 29.87 3.72
CA PHE A 51 7.14 29.22 2.58
C PHE A 51 6.34 29.39 1.28
N PHE A 52 5.02 29.26 1.37
CA PHE A 52 4.12 29.38 0.22
C PHE A 52 3.77 30.82 -0.15
N ASN A 53 3.94 31.77 0.77
CA ASN A 53 3.72 33.19 0.52
C ASN A 53 4.91 33.83 -0.22
N GLN A 54 6.09 33.23 -0.10
CA GLN A 54 7.31 33.70 -0.75
C GLN A 54 7.49 33.07 -2.13
N ARG A 55 7.21 33.84 -3.19
CA ARG A 55 7.35 33.39 -4.59
C ARG A 55 8.74 32.83 -4.92
N GLN A 56 9.80 33.36 -4.31
CA GLN A 56 11.16 32.87 -4.53
C GLN A 56 11.33 31.42 -4.05
N ASN A 57 10.79 31.07 -2.88
CA ASN A 57 10.88 29.71 -2.34
C ASN A 57 10.13 28.72 -3.23
N VAL A 58 8.94 29.10 -3.70
CA VAL A 58 8.16 28.29 -4.64
C VAL A 58 8.94 28.07 -5.94
N GLN A 59 9.59 29.10 -6.49
CA GLN A 59 10.40 28.95 -7.70
C GLN A 59 11.62 28.06 -7.51
N VAL A 60 12.32 28.16 -6.37
CA VAL A 60 13.45 27.26 -6.04
C VAL A 60 12.96 25.82 -5.94
N PHE A 61 11.81 25.60 -5.30
CA PHE A 61 11.19 24.27 -5.21
C PHE A 61 10.83 23.70 -6.59
N VAL A 62 10.13 24.48 -7.42
CA VAL A 62 9.76 24.07 -8.78
C VAL A 62 10.99 23.73 -9.60
N LYS A 63 12.04 24.55 -9.51
CA LYS A 63 13.30 24.33 -10.22
C LYS A 63 13.95 23.02 -9.79
N TYR A 64 14.05 22.77 -8.48
CA TYR A 64 14.60 21.51 -7.95
C TYR A 64 13.82 20.30 -8.47
N VAL A 65 12.49 20.33 -8.40
CA VAL A 65 11.67 19.21 -8.89
C VAL A 65 11.94 18.93 -10.37
N ILE A 66 12.06 19.98 -11.17
CA ILE A 66 12.24 19.81 -12.62
C ILE A 66 13.66 19.40 -12.95
N ASP A 67 14.64 20.17 -12.50
CA ASP A 67 16.03 20.10 -12.95
C ASP A 67 16.81 18.98 -12.24
N GLU A 68 16.46 18.63 -11.01
CA GLU A 68 17.17 17.60 -10.24
C GLU A 68 16.43 16.25 -10.27
N LEU A 69 15.10 16.27 -10.14
CA LEU A 69 14.32 15.04 -10.01
C LEU A 69 13.76 14.55 -11.35
N LEU A 70 13.14 15.42 -12.14
CA LEU A 70 12.45 15.00 -13.36
C LEU A 70 13.37 14.86 -14.58
N VAL A 71 14.58 15.41 -14.55
CA VAL A 71 15.58 15.28 -15.64
C VAL A 71 15.99 13.83 -15.87
N ASN A 72 16.21 13.05 -14.80
CA ASN A 72 16.58 11.64 -14.91
C ASN A 72 15.49 10.73 -14.31
N PRO A 73 14.52 10.26 -15.12
CA PRO A 73 13.42 9.45 -14.63
C PRO A 73 13.83 8.04 -14.17
N TYR A 74 15.08 7.62 -14.45
CA TYR A 74 15.66 6.34 -14.07
C TYR A 74 16.62 6.44 -12.89
N HIS A 75 16.82 7.63 -12.32
CA HIS A 75 17.60 7.79 -11.10
C HIS A 75 16.99 6.94 -9.97
N PRO A 76 17.79 6.23 -9.15
CA PRO A 76 17.27 5.34 -8.11
C PRO A 76 16.22 5.99 -7.20
N THR A 77 16.43 7.24 -6.78
CA THR A 77 15.45 8.01 -6.00
C THR A 77 14.09 8.12 -6.70
N MET A 78 14.08 8.40 -8.01
CA MET A 78 12.84 8.53 -8.79
C MET A 78 12.15 7.21 -9.03
N VAL A 79 12.93 6.14 -9.23
CA VAL A 79 12.39 4.78 -9.34
C VAL A 79 11.72 4.38 -8.03
N THR A 80 12.38 4.61 -6.90
CA THR A 80 11.82 4.34 -5.56
C THR A 80 10.53 5.12 -5.33
N LEU A 81 10.50 6.43 -5.63
CA LEU A 81 9.31 7.25 -5.47
C LEU A 81 8.14 6.78 -6.37
N LYS A 82 8.42 6.32 -7.59
CA LYS A 82 7.39 5.74 -8.48
C LYS A 82 6.87 4.41 -7.95
N ILE A 83 7.73 3.57 -7.38
CA ILE A 83 7.32 2.30 -6.74
C ILE A 83 6.44 2.58 -5.52
N GLN A 84 6.84 3.54 -4.67
CA GLN A 84 6.03 3.94 -3.51
C GLN A 84 4.66 4.50 -3.95
N PHE A 85 4.63 5.34 -4.99
CA PHE A 85 3.38 5.82 -5.57
C PHE A 85 2.51 4.66 -6.09
N TYR A 86 3.09 3.72 -6.83
CA TYR A 86 2.38 2.53 -7.32
C TYR A 86 1.73 1.76 -6.16
N PHE A 87 2.47 1.48 -5.10
CA PHE A 87 1.90 0.79 -3.95
C PHE A 87 0.85 1.63 -3.23
N SER A 88 1.03 2.94 -3.11
CA SER A 88 0.01 3.81 -2.52
C SER A 88 -1.31 3.77 -3.30
N CYS A 89 -1.28 3.66 -4.63
CA CYS A 89 -2.50 3.61 -5.43
C CYS A 89 -3.14 2.22 -5.50
N ASN A 90 -2.34 1.16 -5.41
CA ASN A 90 -2.82 -0.21 -5.66
C ASN A 90 -3.01 -1.03 -4.37
N LEU A 91 -2.36 -0.64 -3.27
CA LEU A 91 -2.36 -1.39 -2.01
C LEU A 91 -3.04 -0.66 -0.85
N GLU A 92 -3.58 0.55 -1.06
CA GLU A 92 -4.29 1.30 -0.01
C GLU A 92 -5.43 0.47 0.62
N HIS A 93 -6.10 -0.37 -0.18
CA HIS A 93 -7.17 -1.24 0.28
C HIS A 93 -6.75 -2.70 0.50
N MET A 94 -5.45 -3.01 0.39
CA MET A 94 -4.98 -4.39 0.54
C MET A 94 -5.24 -4.91 1.95
N GLY A 95 -5.07 -4.08 2.99
CA GLY A 95 -5.42 -4.45 4.36
C GLY A 95 -6.89 -4.83 4.51
N TYR A 96 -7.79 -4.01 3.97
CA TYR A 96 -9.22 -4.29 3.96
C TYR A 96 -9.57 -5.56 3.17
N ALA A 97 -8.96 -5.76 2.00
CA ALA A 97 -9.16 -6.96 1.19
C ALA A 97 -8.69 -8.23 1.92
N ILE A 98 -7.56 -8.17 2.64
CA ILE A 98 -7.05 -9.26 3.46
C ILE A 98 -8.01 -9.57 4.61
N GLU A 99 -8.51 -8.54 5.31
CA GLU A 99 -9.49 -8.71 6.39
C GLU A 99 -10.79 -9.34 5.90
N MET A 100 -11.34 -8.86 4.78
CA MET A 100 -12.54 -9.43 4.17
C MET A 100 -12.31 -10.90 3.78
N ASN A 101 -11.17 -11.22 3.17
CA ASN A 101 -10.83 -12.60 2.83
C ASN A 101 -10.71 -13.49 4.08
N HIS A 102 -10.08 -13.01 5.16
CA HIS A 102 -10.01 -13.74 6.43
C HIS A 102 -11.39 -13.93 7.06
N TYR A 103 -12.26 -12.93 6.99
CA TYR A 103 -13.64 -13.02 7.46
C TYR A 103 -14.41 -14.10 6.69
N ASP A 104 -14.37 -14.07 5.36
CA ASP A 104 -15.05 -15.04 4.50
C ASP A 104 -14.51 -16.46 4.69
N LEU A 105 -13.20 -16.60 4.86
CA LEU A 105 -12.56 -17.89 5.14
C LEU A 105 -13.03 -18.46 6.48
N ARG A 106 -13.03 -17.64 7.56
CA ARG A 106 -13.55 -18.04 8.87
C ARG A 106 -15.02 -18.46 8.79
N LYS A 107 -15.83 -17.73 8.02
CA LYS A 107 -17.24 -18.04 7.80
C LYS A 107 -17.42 -19.38 7.07
N LYS A 108 -16.64 -19.65 6.02
CA LYS A 108 -16.68 -20.94 5.30
C LYS A 108 -16.23 -22.11 6.17
N LEU A 109 -15.27 -21.87 7.08
CA LEU A 109 -14.73 -22.89 7.98
C LEU A 109 -15.53 -23.04 9.29
N SER A 110 -16.63 -22.29 9.49
CA SER A 110 -17.37 -22.31 10.75
C SER A 110 -17.92 -23.69 11.10
N LYS A 111 -18.44 -24.42 10.10
CA LYS A 111 -18.97 -25.76 10.29
C LYS A 111 -17.88 -26.77 10.65
N LEU A 112 -16.72 -26.67 10.01
CA LEU A 112 -15.57 -27.54 10.36
C LEU A 112 -15.06 -27.23 11.78
N LYS A 113 -15.06 -25.95 12.17
CA LYS A 113 -14.75 -25.53 13.53
C LYS A 113 -15.73 -26.15 14.53
N GLU A 114 -17.03 -26.04 14.28
CA GLU A 114 -18.08 -26.64 15.12
C GLU A 114 -17.92 -28.16 15.21
N ASP A 115 -17.70 -28.85 14.09
CA ASP A 115 -17.46 -30.29 14.05
C ASP A 115 -16.27 -30.74 14.91
N ILE A 116 -15.22 -29.91 15.01
CA ILE A 116 -14.07 -30.17 15.89
C ILE A 116 -14.48 -30.04 17.36
N PHE A 117 -15.31 -29.06 17.71
CA PHE A 117 -15.74 -28.81 19.09
C PHE A 117 -16.87 -29.72 19.58
N ILE A 118 -17.66 -30.33 18.68
CA ILE A 118 -18.78 -31.23 19.04
C ILE A 118 -18.28 -32.57 19.62
N ILE A 119 -17.05 -32.98 19.27
CA ILE A 119 -16.49 -34.27 19.70
C ILE A 119 -16.09 -34.19 21.18
N ASN A 120 -16.98 -34.68 22.05
CA ASN A 120 -16.80 -34.64 23.50
C ASN A 120 -16.16 -35.92 24.08
N THR A 121 -16.33 -37.06 23.40
CA THR A 121 -15.79 -38.35 23.80
C THR A 121 -15.24 -39.07 22.58
N ILE A 122 -14.09 -39.72 22.76
CA ILE A 122 -13.41 -40.46 21.70
C ILE A 122 -13.34 -41.91 22.14
N GLN A 123 -13.96 -42.80 21.35
CA GLN A 123 -14.17 -44.19 21.73
C GLN A 123 -13.09 -45.11 21.18
N ASP A 124 -12.45 -44.72 20.06
CA ASP A 124 -11.41 -45.52 19.43
C ASP A 124 -10.30 -44.67 18.77
N LYS A 125 -9.26 -45.35 18.29
CA LYS A 125 -8.12 -44.74 17.61
C LYS A 125 -8.48 -44.15 16.24
N GLU A 126 -9.50 -44.71 15.56
CA GLU A 126 -9.93 -44.23 14.25
C GLU A 126 -10.63 -42.87 14.37
N GLU A 127 -11.44 -42.68 15.41
CA GLU A 127 -12.06 -41.40 15.78
C GLU A 127 -11.01 -40.35 16.16
N MET A 128 -9.97 -40.73 16.91
CA MET A 128 -8.81 -39.86 17.18
C MET A 128 -8.16 -39.37 15.88
N ASP A 129 -7.86 -40.30 14.95
CA ASP A 129 -7.20 -39.97 13.68
C ASP A 129 -8.08 -39.08 12.78
N LYS A 130 -9.40 -39.30 12.79
CA LYS A 130 -10.36 -38.44 12.09
C LYS A 130 -10.40 -37.03 12.67
N LEU A 131 -10.40 -36.89 14.00
CA LEU A 131 -10.36 -35.58 14.67
C LEU A 131 -9.06 -34.84 14.36
N LEU A 132 -7.91 -35.50 14.46
CA LEU A 132 -6.60 -34.92 14.13
C LEU A 132 -6.57 -34.42 12.69
N LYS A 133 -7.09 -35.20 11.73
CA LYS A 133 -7.24 -34.77 10.34
C LYS A 133 -8.09 -33.50 10.23
N LYS A 134 -9.25 -33.44 10.88
CA LYS A 134 -10.10 -32.23 10.86
C LYS A 134 -9.38 -30.99 11.41
N ILE A 135 -8.63 -31.15 12.50
CA ILE A 135 -7.84 -30.07 13.11
C ILE A 135 -6.74 -29.59 12.14
N VAL A 136 -5.97 -30.51 11.57
CA VAL A 136 -4.91 -30.18 10.60
C VAL A 136 -5.50 -29.50 9.37
N TYR A 137 -6.63 -29.98 8.85
CA TYR A 137 -7.34 -29.36 7.73
C TYR A 137 -7.76 -27.93 8.06
N TYR A 138 -8.38 -27.74 9.23
CA TYR A 138 -8.83 -26.43 9.66
C TYR A 138 -7.67 -25.43 9.79
N ILE A 139 -6.55 -25.84 10.43
CA ILE A 139 -5.36 -25.01 10.60
C ILE A 139 -4.72 -24.68 9.25
N THR A 140 -4.54 -25.68 8.38
CA THR A 140 -3.93 -25.48 7.06
C THR A 140 -4.74 -24.49 6.23
N LEU A 141 -6.07 -24.64 6.22
CA LEU A 141 -6.97 -23.77 5.47
C LEU A 141 -7.00 -22.36 6.06
N ILE A 142 -7.16 -22.20 7.37
CA ILE A 142 -7.28 -20.87 7.99
C ILE A 142 -5.97 -20.07 7.95
N SER A 143 -4.83 -20.75 7.96
CA SER A 143 -3.50 -20.14 7.82
C SER A 143 -3.09 -19.90 6.36
N GLY A 144 -3.88 -20.39 5.38
CA GLY A 144 -3.55 -20.26 3.96
C GLY A 144 -2.30 -21.03 3.55
N LEU A 145 -1.96 -22.12 4.25
CA LEU A 145 -0.74 -22.92 4.03
C LEU A 145 -0.83 -23.85 2.80
N GLY A 146 -1.99 -23.89 2.14
CA GLY A 146 -2.20 -24.63 0.89
C GLY A 146 -3.25 -25.71 1.02
N ASP A 147 -3.08 -26.79 0.24
CA ASP A 147 -4.03 -27.88 0.14
C ASP A 147 -3.80 -28.91 1.26
N PRO A 148 -4.73 -29.06 2.23
CA PRO A 148 -4.59 -30.02 3.32
C PRO A 148 -4.70 -31.49 2.89
N THR A 149 -5.12 -31.76 1.64
CA THR A 149 -5.21 -33.11 1.09
C THR A 149 -3.89 -33.59 0.46
N ASN A 150 -2.92 -32.69 0.31
CA ASN A 150 -1.64 -32.99 -0.32
C ASN A 150 -0.63 -33.51 0.70
N ASN A 151 -0.54 -34.84 0.83
CA ASN A 151 0.40 -35.54 1.71
C ASN A 151 1.89 -35.41 1.30
N LYS A 152 2.24 -34.66 0.26
CA LYS A 152 3.64 -34.44 -0.13
C LYS A 152 4.37 -33.40 0.75
N VAL A 153 3.67 -32.78 1.70
CA VAL A 153 4.23 -31.79 2.62
C VAL A 153 4.11 -32.30 4.05
N ILE A 154 4.88 -33.34 4.35
CA ILE A 154 5.39 -33.66 5.69
C ILE A 154 6.87 -34.04 5.50
#